data_AF-A0A9Q3GQ54-F1
#
_entry.id   AF-A0A9Q3GQ54-F1
#
_cell.length_a   1.000
_cell.length_b   1.000
_cell.length_c   1.000
_cell.angle_alpha   90.00
_cell.angle_beta   90.00
_cell.angle_gamma   90.00
#
_symmetry.space_group_name_H-M   'P 1'
#
loop_
_entity.id
_entity.type
_entity.pdbx_description
1 polymer ?
#
loop_
_entity_poly.entity_id
_entity_poly.type
_entity_poly.pdbx_seq_one_letter_code
_entity_poly.pdbx_strand_id
1 'polypeptide(L)'
;MNQHPTYHTTNAFYAHIRLLWNFPEDDCVPAPPDHSRLQVFYQHFASTEEIQAVVDSPIAAYLIPPKDVITLQEARLGRQKLRHGIVNIKESFVYFIRTTLPKLGIARWCPDLNEAPDSLLNEACRISAIITF
;
A
#
# COMPACT_ATOMS: atom_id res chain seq x y z
N MET A 1 -8.83 -34.69 -3.87
CA MET A 1 -9.36 -33.44 -3.30
C MET A 1 -8.63 -32.31 -4.02
N ASN A 2 -9.23 -31.81 -5.10
CA ASN A 2 -8.57 -30.89 -6.03
C ASN A 2 -8.51 -29.49 -5.41
N GLN A 3 -7.33 -29.08 -4.94
CA GLN A 3 -7.08 -27.70 -4.54
C GLN A 3 -7.04 -26.85 -5.81
N HIS A 4 -8.04 -25.99 -5.99
CA HIS A 4 -8.07 -25.03 -7.09
C HIS A 4 -6.91 -24.01 -6.91
N PRO A 5 -6.04 -23.84 -7.92
CA PRO A 5 -4.85 -22.97 -7.81
C PRO A 5 -5.17 -21.49 -7.53
N THR A 6 -6.41 -21.04 -7.80
CA THR A 6 -6.89 -19.68 -7.56
C THR A 6 -7.00 -19.30 -6.08
N TYR A 7 -7.17 -20.25 -5.16
CA TYR A 7 -7.39 -19.93 -3.74
C TYR A 7 -6.11 -19.43 -3.05
N HIS A 8 -4.94 -19.88 -3.49
CA HIS A 8 -3.67 -19.56 -2.84
C HIS A 8 -3.18 -18.15 -3.17
N THR A 9 -3.29 -17.73 -4.43
CA THR A 9 -2.89 -16.38 -4.87
C THR A 9 -3.82 -15.31 -4.29
N THR A 10 -5.13 -15.56 -4.25
CA THR A 10 -6.10 -14.66 -3.60
C THR A 10 -5.79 -14.48 -2.11
N ASN A 11 -5.53 -15.58 -1.38
CA ASN A 11 -5.19 -15.48 0.04
C ASN A 11 -3.86 -14.77 0.29
N ALA A 12 -2.86 -15.00 -0.57
CA ALA A 12 -1.59 -14.29 -0.49
C ALA A 12 -1.79 -12.79 -0.73
N PHE A 13 -2.58 -12.41 -1.73
CA PHE A 13 -2.87 -11.01 -2.02
C PHE A 13 -3.66 -10.35 -0.89
N TYR A 14 -4.64 -11.05 -0.30
CA TYR A 14 -5.36 -10.54 0.87
C TYR A 14 -4.43 -10.31 2.07
N ALA A 15 -3.50 -11.24 2.33
CA ALA A 15 -2.50 -11.07 3.37
C ALA A 15 -1.54 -9.89 3.07
N HIS A 16 -1.19 -9.67 1.81
CA HIS A 16 -0.39 -8.54 1.35
C HIS A 16 -1.11 -7.20 1.57
N ILE A 17 -2.38 -7.11 1.19
CA ILE A 17 -3.21 -5.92 1.42
C ILE A 17 -3.35 -5.63 2.91
N ARG A 18 -3.56 -6.65 3.76
CA ARG A 18 -3.58 -6.47 5.21
C ARG A 18 -2.25 -5.97 5.77
N LEU A 19 -1.13 -6.45 5.22
CA LEU A 19 0.20 -6.00 5.59
C LEU A 19 0.39 -4.51 5.24
N LEU A 20 -0.05 -4.08 4.04
CA LEU A 20 -0.03 -2.66 3.65
C LEU A 20 -0.89 -1.77 4.56
N TRP A 21 -2.00 -2.29 5.07
CA TRP A 21 -2.82 -1.60 6.08
C TRP A 21 -2.26 -1.65 7.51
N ASN A 22 -1.02 -2.10 7.72
CA ASN A 22 -0.41 -2.31 9.05
C ASN A 22 -1.16 -3.30 9.94
N PHE A 23 -1.64 -4.41 9.36
CA PHE A 23 -2.32 -5.50 10.07
C PHE A 23 -3.55 -5.01 10.86
N PRO A 24 -4.63 -4.59 10.18
CA PRO A 24 -5.87 -4.31 10.88
C PRO A 24 -6.27 -5.58 11.65
N GLU A 25 -6.61 -5.42 12.92
CA GLU A 25 -7.25 -6.47 13.72
C GLU A 25 -8.48 -6.97 12.96
N ASP A 26 -8.85 -8.24 13.09
CA ASP A 26 -9.84 -8.87 12.21
C ASP A 26 -11.23 -8.21 12.23
N ASP A 27 -11.55 -7.45 13.29
CA ASP A 27 -12.80 -6.70 13.45
C ASP A 27 -12.61 -5.17 13.31
N CYS A 28 -11.40 -4.72 12.97
CA CYS A 28 -11.09 -3.30 12.84
C CYS A 28 -11.39 -2.82 11.42
N VAL A 29 -12.34 -1.89 11.31
CA VAL A 29 -12.53 -1.12 10.07
C VAL A 29 -11.29 -0.24 9.88
N PRO A 30 -10.58 -0.33 8.76
CA PRO A 30 -9.46 0.55 8.49
C PRO A 30 -9.90 2.01 8.63
N ALA A 31 -9.08 2.82 9.32
CA ALA A 31 -9.38 4.24 9.46
C ALA A 31 -9.47 4.88 8.07
N PRO A 32 -10.42 5.81 7.84
CA PRO A 32 -10.49 6.53 6.58
C PRO A 32 -9.21 7.35 6.35
N PRO A 33 -8.90 7.70 5.09
CA PRO A 33 -7.79 8.59 4.80
C PRO A 33 -7.97 9.96 5.49
N ASP A 34 -6.88 10.51 6.00
CA ASP A 34 -6.86 11.88 6.51
C ASP A 34 -6.68 12.84 5.34
N HIS A 35 -7.78 13.45 4.88
CA HIS A 35 -7.77 14.37 3.74
C HIS A 35 -6.82 15.57 3.93
N SER A 36 -6.56 16.01 5.17
CA SER A 36 -5.58 17.08 5.41
C SER A 36 -4.15 16.66 5.02
N ARG A 37 -3.86 15.36 5.15
CA ARG A 37 -2.57 14.75 4.78
C ARG A 37 -2.51 14.34 3.31
N LEU A 38 -3.64 14.29 2.61
CA LEU A 38 -3.72 13.99 1.18
C LEU A 38 -3.78 15.22 0.28
N GLN A 39 -3.82 16.43 0.86
CA GLN A 39 -3.83 17.66 0.07
C GLN A 39 -2.65 17.72 -0.91
N VAL A 40 -1.46 17.30 -0.49
CA VAL A 40 -0.25 17.25 -1.33
C VAL A 40 -0.43 16.28 -2.50
N PHE A 41 -1.02 15.10 -2.26
CA PHE A 41 -1.30 14.11 -3.30
C PHE A 41 -2.26 14.67 -4.35
N TYR A 42 -3.43 15.17 -3.94
CA TYR A 42 -4.43 15.70 -4.88
C TYR A 42 -4.01 17.01 -5.57
N GLN A 43 -3.01 17.73 -5.05
CA GLN A 43 -2.41 18.86 -5.74
C GLN A 43 -1.40 18.46 -6.81
N HIS A 44 -0.80 17.25 -6.71
CA HIS A 44 0.26 16.79 -7.61
C HIS A 44 -0.23 15.87 -8.72
N PHE A 45 -1.33 15.15 -8.51
CA PHE A 45 -1.83 14.16 -9.44
C PHE A 45 -3.23 14.53 -9.93
N ALA A 46 -3.40 14.55 -11.24
CA ALA A 46 -4.67 14.71 -11.94
C ALA A 46 -5.07 13.44 -12.71
N SER A 47 -4.15 12.49 -12.91
CA SER A 47 -4.45 11.23 -13.62
C SER A 47 -3.65 10.03 -13.10
N THR A 48 -4.13 8.83 -13.43
CA THR A 48 -3.46 7.56 -13.12
C THR A 48 -2.13 7.40 -13.86
N GLU A 49 -2.00 7.99 -15.05
CA GLU A 49 -0.75 7.97 -15.83
C GLU A 49 0.36 8.76 -15.14
N GLU A 50 0.04 9.90 -14.52
CA GLU A 50 1.00 10.68 -13.73
C GLU A 50 1.48 9.91 -12.50
N ILE A 51 0.57 9.21 -11.82
CA ILE A 51 0.89 8.32 -10.70
C ILE A 51 1.85 7.23 -11.16
N GLN A 52 1.53 6.53 -12.25
CA GLN A 52 2.36 5.45 -12.79
C GLN A 52 3.76 5.95 -13.19
N ALA A 53 3.84 7.12 -13.84
CA ALA A 53 5.12 7.74 -14.22
C ALA A 53 6.02 8.04 -13.01
N VAL A 54 5.43 8.48 -11.89
CA VAL A 54 6.17 8.71 -10.64
C VAL A 54 6.64 7.40 -10.00
N VAL A 55 5.79 6.38 -9.99
CA VAL A 55 6.13 5.06 -9.43
C VAL A 55 7.27 4.40 -10.22
N ASP A 56 7.22 4.47 -11.55
CA ASP A 56 8.23 3.88 -12.44
C ASP A 56 9.55 4.66 -12.47
N SER A 57 9.53 5.92 -12.01
CA SER A 57 10.71 6.78 -12.02
C SER A 57 11.59 6.56 -10.79
N PRO A 58 12.83 6.05 -10.92
CA PRO A 58 13.75 5.91 -9.79
C PRO A 58 14.19 7.26 -9.22
N ILE A 59 14.15 8.32 -10.04
CA ILE A 59 14.62 9.68 -9.69
C ILE A 59 13.50 10.64 -9.27
N ALA A 60 12.23 10.19 -9.25
CA ALA A 60 11.12 11.03 -8.82
C ALA A 60 11.34 11.53 -7.38
N ALA A 61 11.06 12.82 -7.19
CA ALA A 61 11.23 13.49 -5.90
C ALA A 61 10.20 12.98 -4.89
N TYR A 62 10.55 13.05 -3.61
CA TYR A 62 9.62 12.78 -2.52
C TYR A 62 8.74 14.00 -2.27
N LEU A 63 7.42 13.81 -2.30
CA LEU A 63 6.44 14.84 -1.97
C LEU A 63 6.28 15.02 -0.45
N ILE A 64 6.56 13.96 0.31
CA ILE A 64 6.67 14.01 1.78
C ILE A 64 7.99 13.39 2.23
N PRO A 65 8.54 13.76 3.40
CA PRO A 65 9.70 13.10 3.98
C PRO A 65 9.47 11.58 4.17
N PRO A 66 10.41 10.69 3.80
CA PRO A 66 10.25 9.24 3.99
C PRO A 66 10.02 8.82 5.45
N LYS A 67 10.53 9.59 6.40
CA LYS A 67 10.30 9.39 7.84
C LYS A 67 8.84 9.59 8.27
N ASP A 68 8.04 10.28 7.46
CA ASP A 68 6.63 10.55 7.73
C ASP A 68 5.73 9.42 7.20
N VAL A 69 6.30 8.44 6.48
CA VAL A 69 5.59 7.22 6.08
C VAL A 69 5.49 6.27 7.26
N ILE A 70 4.25 6.02 7.69
CA ILE A 70 3.92 5.13 8.81
C ILE A 70 3.50 3.73 8.35
N THR A 71 3.28 3.55 7.05
CA THR A 71 3.08 2.23 6.44
C THR A 71 4.32 1.35 6.66
N LEU A 72 4.12 0.16 7.24
CA LEU A 72 5.16 -0.80 7.61
C LEU A 72 6.21 -0.24 8.56
N GLN A 73 5.89 0.77 9.38
CA GLN A 73 6.84 1.34 10.33
C GLN A 73 7.29 0.28 11.35
N GLU A 74 6.35 -0.51 11.87
CA GLU A 74 6.57 -1.55 12.88
C GLU A 74 6.77 -2.96 12.27
N ALA A 75 6.88 -3.06 10.94
CA ALA A 75 7.04 -4.35 10.27
C ALA A 75 8.44 -4.94 10.53
N ARG A 76 8.48 -6.11 11.15
CA ARG A 76 9.71 -6.92 11.31
C ARG A 76 9.96 -7.79 10.08
N LEU A 77 11.18 -7.76 9.56
CA LEU A 77 11.59 -8.60 8.44
C LEU A 77 11.47 -10.09 8.77
N GLY A 78 11.28 -10.91 7.73
CA GLY A 78 11.18 -12.36 7.85
C GLY A 78 9.77 -12.86 8.15
N ARG A 79 9.70 -14.04 8.77
CA ARG A 79 8.46 -14.79 8.94
C ARG A 79 7.61 -14.23 10.07
N GLN A 80 6.46 -13.64 9.74
CA GLN A 80 5.48 -13.15 10.70
C GLN A 80 4.23 -14.01 10.73
N LYS A 81 3.78 -14.35 11.95
CA LYS A 81 2.53 -15.06 12.16
C LYS A 81 1.38 -14.06 12.17
N LEU A 82 0.41 -14.28 11.28
CA LEU A 82 -0.89 -13.62 11.28
C LEU A 82 -1.94 -14.61 11.78
N ARG A 83 -3.09 -14.10 12.24
CA ARG A 83 -4.20 -14.96 12.69
C ARG A 83 -4.64 -15.96 11.61
N HIS A 84 -4.49 -15.59 10.33
CA HIS A 84 -4.92 -16.38 9.17
C HIS A 84 -3.76 -16.95 8.33
N GLY A 85 -2.54 -16.98 8.85
CA GLY A 85 -1.43 -17.59 8.12
C GLY A 85 -0.07 -17.06 8.51
N ILE A 86 0.90 -17.24 7.63
CA ILE A 86 2.26 -16.79 7.85
C ILE A 86 2.74 -16.05 6.61
N VAL A 87 3.15 -14.80 6.79
CA VAL A 87 3.72 -13.96 5.73
C VAL A 87 5.23 -13.87 5.91
N ASN A 88 5.97 -13.83 4.82
CA ASN A 88 7.41 -13.58 4.84
C ASN A 88 7.68 -12.17 4.31
N ILE A 89 7.99 -11.24 5.22
CA ILE A 89 8.24 -9.84 4.87
C ILE A 89 9.67 -9.72 4.36
N LYS A 90 9.81 -9.49 3.05
CA LYS A 90 11.10 -9.27 2.40
C LYS A 90 11.56 -7.83 2.61
N GLU A 91 12.88 -7.64 2.69
CA GLU A 91 13.48 -6.30 2.76
C GLU A 91 13.16 -5.48 1.50
N SER A 92 13.21 -6.10 0.33
CA SER A 92 12.86 -5.45 -0.95
C SER A 92 11.44 -4.89 -0.97
N PHE A 93 10.49 -5.59 -0.34
CA PHE A 93 9.10 -5.15 -0.21
C PHE A 93 9.00 -3.89 0.66
N VAL A 94 9.61 -3.92 1.84
CA VAL A 94 9.63 -2.76 2.76
C VAL A 94 10.34 -1.58 2.11
N TYR A 95 11.46 -1.82 1.43
CA TYR A 95 12.19 -0.79 0.70
C TYR A 95 11.33 -0.16 -0.41
N PHE A 96 10.61 -0.97 -1.20
CA PHE A 96 9.77 -0.45 -2.27
C PHE A 96 8.64 0.43 -1.72
N ILE A 97 7.97 0.01 -0.64
CA ILE A 97 6.91 0.81 0.00
C ILE A 97 7.48 2.11 0.57
N ARG A 98 8.62 2.04 1.26
CA ARG A 98 9.27 3.21 1.88
C ARG A 98 9.90 4.18 0.87
N THR A 99 10.02 3.80 -0.40
CA THR A 99 10.47 4.71 -1.48
C THR A 99 9.32 5.17 -2.37
N THR A 100 8.27 4.37 -2.54
CA THR A 100 7.14 4.70 -3.42
C THR A 100 6.12 5.64 -2.76
N LEU A 101 5.70 5.34 -1.53
CA LEU A 101 4.70 6.15 -0.85
C LEU A 101 5.12 7.61 -0.60
N PRO A 102 6.38 7.92 -0.25
CA PRO A 102 6.80 9.31 -0.14
C PRO A 102 6.79 10.05 -1.49
N LYS A 103 7.09 9.38 -2.61
CA LYS A 103 6.97 9.95 -3.96
C LYS A 103 5.53 10.29 -4.32
N LEU A 104 4.58 9.53 -3.79
CA LEU A 104 3.16 9.80 -3.95
C LEU A 104 2.63 10.80 -2.91
N GLY A 105 3.40 11.18 -1.89
CA GLY A 105 2.88 12.04 -0.82
C GLY A 105 1.93 11.31 0.14
N ILE A 106 1.97 9.97 0.17
CA ILE A 106 1.08 9.13 0.96
C ILE A 106 1.82 8.70 2.25
N ALA A 107 1.38 9.19 3.40
CA ALA A 107 1.99 8.79 4.69
C ALA A 107 1.53 7.38 5.13
N ARG A 108 0.27 7.04 4.91
CA ARG A 108 -0.35 5.76 5.25
C ARG A 108 -1.00 5.19 4.00
N TRP A 109 -0.67 3.96 3.64
CA TRP A 109 -1.37 3.24 2.58
C TRP A 109 -2.79 2.96 3.07
N CYS A 110 -3.76 3.60 2.42
CA CYS A 110 -5.14 3.59 2.85
C CYS A 110 -6.04 4.05 1.68
N PRO A 111 -6.58 3.12 0.88
CA PRO A 111 -7.61 3.47 -0.09
C PRO A 111 -8.84 4.02 0.62
N ASP A 112 -9.57 4.91 -0.05
CA ASP A 112 -10.83 5.47 0.43
C ASP A 112 -11.98 4.54 0.05
N LEU A 113 -12.61 3.94 1.08
CA LEU A 113 -13.75 3.03 0.90
C LEU A 113 -15.06 3.76 0.58
N ASN A 114 -15.09 5.10 0.67
CA ASN A 114 -16.25 5.92 0.34
C ASN A 114 -16.18 6.50 -1.07
N GLU A 115 -15.01 6.52 -1.69
CA GLU A 115 -14.82 6.97 -3.07
C GLU A 115 -15.06 5.83 -4.07
N ALA A 116 -15.16 6.19 -5.35
CA ALA A 116 -15.22 5.21 -6.43
C ALA A 116 -13.94 4.35 -6.47
N PRO A 117 -14.01 3.07 -6.86
CA PRO A 117 -12.85 2.20 -6.93
C PRO A 117 -11.71 2.73 -7.84
N ASP A 118 -12.05 3.56 -8.82
CA ASP A 118 -11.17 4.20 -9.79
C ASP A 118 -10.81 5.65 -9.43
N SER A 119 -11.05 6.09 -8.18
CA SER A 119 -10.54 7.38 -7.71
C SER A 119 -9.01 7.40 -7.71
N LEU A 120 -8.41 8.58 -7.83
CA LEU A 120 -6.95 8.72 -7.93
C LEU A 120 -6.20 8.07 -6.74
N LEU A 121 -6.70 8.25 -5.52
CA LEU A 121 -6.10 7.64 -4.34
C LEU A 121 -6.21 6.12 -4.37
N ASN A 122 -7.37 5.60 -4.78
CA ASN A 122 -7.61 4.16 -4.88
C ASN A 122 -6.75 3.53 -5.98
N GLU A 123 -6.55 4.22 -7.10
CA GLU A 123 -5.63 3.83 -8.17
C GLU A 123 -4.17 3.83 -7.70
N ALA A 124 -3.73 4.86 -6.95
CA ALA A 124 -2.40 4.89 -6.35
C ALA A 124 -2.17 3.73 -5.37
N CYS A 125 -3.18 3.41 -4.54
CA CYS A 125 -3.15 2.26 -3.65
C CYS A 125 -3.09 0.94 -4.43
N ARG A 126 -3.88 0.81 -5.50
CA ARG A 126 -3.92 -0.37 -6.38
C ARG A 126 -2.57 -0.60 -7.07
N ILE A 127 -2.00 0.43 -7.69
CA ILE A 127 -0.70 0.38 -8.37
C ILE A 127 0.39 -0.04 -7.40
N SER A 128 0.48 0.63 -6.24
CA SER A 128 1.49 0.29 -5.24
C SER A 128 1.32 -1.12 -4.67
N ALA A 129 0.10 -1.61 -4.47
CA ALA A 129 -0.16 -2.98 -4.04
C ALA A 129 0.25 -4.02 -5.09
N ILE A 130 -0.04 -3.77 -6.37
CA ILE A 130 0.31 -4.69 -7.47
C ILE A 130 1.83 -4.78 -7.65
N ILE A 131 2.54 -3.65 -7.66
CA ILE A 131 3.99 -3.65 -7.91
C ILE A 131 4.77 -4.29 -6.76
N THR A 132 4.17 -4.35 -5.57
CA THR A 132 4.84 -4.88 -4.37
C THR A 132 4.52 -6.33 -4.04
N PHE A 133 3.57 -6.95 -4.75
CA PHE A 133 3.14 -8.34 -4.57
C PHE A 133 4.05 -9.33 -5.29
#